data_AF-A0A960FZ55-F1
#
_entry.id   AF-A0A960FZ55-F1
#
_cell.length_a   1.000
_cell.length_b   1.000
_cell.length_c   1.000
_cell.angle_alpha   90.00
_cell.angle_beta   90.00
_cell.angle_gamma   90.00
#
_symmetry.space_group_name_H-M   'P 1'
#
loop_
_entity.id
_entity.type
_entity.pdbx_description
1 polymer ?
#
loop_
_entity_poly.entity_id
_entity_poly.type
_entity_poly.pdbx_seq_one_letter_code
_entity_poly.pdbx_strand_id
1 'polypeptide(L)'
;EPDADRRRIPARAFAMVRSGLEQGPVLVQVPRAGAATGLICAQCSHPIRCSRCGGGVRPDRAGRPRCRLCHELAHACASCGAHDFVGVGAGSRRSAEELQKAFPAVAVIRSDADSGVLDTIDARPAIVVATPGSEPRVPGGYAALLVLDTDVLLARSALRAREEAARRWMAAVAVTSDEATTMLVAPQDLPVVQALVRNDLASLAEMDRQERAQAHMPPAFRCVRLRGTSSAVSEWLAAYSGEVLGPLETTDGSEALLLSPRDRASGMLHDVQRIQADRSKAGRPPVEVRVDPVDLGEG
;
A
#
# COMPACT_ATOMS: atom_id res chain seq x y z
N GLU A 1 -3.08 -4.74 30.50
CA GLU A 1 -4.55 -4.81 30.28
C GLU A 1 -4.83 -5.48 28.95
N PRO A 2 -5.66 -6.53 28.89
CA PRO A 2 -5.94 -7.29 27.67
C PRO A 2 -6.75 -6.53 26.60
N ASP A 3 -7.20 -5.30 26.89
CA ASP A 3 -7.96 -4.45 25.96
C ASP A 3 -7.09 -3.43 25.19
N ALA A 4 -5.79 -3.34 25.53
CA ALA A 4 -4.84 -2.48 24.82
C ALA A 4 -4.49 -3.01 23.41
N ASP A 5 -4.51 -4.34 23.24
CA ASP A 5 -4.19 -5.04 21.99
C ASP A 5 -5.27 -4.93 20.91
N ARG A 6 -6.46 -4.42 21.25
CA ARG A 6 -7.57 -4.25 20.30
C ARG A 6 -7.68 -2.83 19.75
N ARG A 7 -6.88 -1.88 20.23
CA ARG A 7 -6.93 -0.49 19.78
C ARG A 7 -5.96 -0.27 18.63
N ARG A 8 -6.51 0.16 17.48
CA ARG A 8 -5.75 0.53 16.28
C ARG A 8 -4.63 1.54 16.57
N ILE A 9 -4.90 2.53 17.43
CA ILE A 9 -3.91 3.49 17.91
C ILE A 9 -3.57 3.11 19.36
N PRO A 10 -2.34 2.65 19.64
CA PRO A 10 -1.96 2.23 20.99
C PRO A 10 -1.89 3.44 21.94
N ALA A 11 -2.08 3.21 23.25
CA ALA A 11 -2.05 4.28 24.26
C ALA A 11 -0.75 5.11 24.23
N ARG A 12 0.39 4.46 23.95
CA ARG A 12 1.68 5.15 23.80
C ARG A 12 1.71 6.13 22.62
N ALA A 13 1.00 5.84 21.54
CA ALA A 13 0.90 6.76 20.40
C ALA A 13 0.13 8.03 20.79
N PHE A 14 -0.97 7.91 21.54
CA PHE A 14 -1.68 9.08 22.07
C PHE A 14 -0.83 9.93 23.01
N ALA A 15 -0.03 9.31 23.88
CA ALA A 15 0.88 10.02 24.77
C ALA A 15 1.95 10.80 23.99
N MET A 16 2.55 10.18 22.97
CA MET A 16 3.52 10.84 22.08
C MET A 16 2.89 12.02 21.32
N VAL A 17 1.69 11.84 20.74
CA VAL A 17 1.00 12.94 20.03
C VAL A 17 0.74 14.11 20.98
N ARG A 18 0.33 13.84 22.22
CA ARG A 18 0.12 14.89 23.24
C ARG A 18 1.40 15.66 23.53
N SER A 19 2.53 14.98 23.72
CA SER A 19 3.83 15.61 23.98
C SER A 19 4.34 16.41 22.77
N GLY A 20 4.16 15.90 21.54
CA GLY A 20 4.52 16.64 20.33
C GLY A 20 3.72 17.94 20.17
N LEU A 21 2.43 17.92 20.54
CA LEU A 21 1.56 19.10 20.50
C LEU A 21 1.95 20.21 21.49
N GLU A 22 2.77 19.92 22.51
CA GLU A 22 3.33 20.95 23.39
C GLU A 22 4.44 21.76 22.69
N GLN A 23 5.02 21.21 21.63
CA GLN A 23 6.17 21.77 20.90
C GLN A 23 5.79 22.34 19.53
N GLY A 24 4.83 21.72 18.84
CA GLY A 24 4.45 22.13 17.48
C GLY A 24 3.42 21.20 16.82
N PRO A 25 3.28 21.26 15.49
CA PRO A 25 2.36 20.39 14.77
C PRO A 25 2.87 18.94 14.75
N VAL A 26 1.93 18.00 14.78
CA VAL A 26 2.20 16.55 14.76
C VAL A 26 1.67 15.96 13.47
N LEU A 27 2.55 15.25 12.74
CA LEU A 27 2.19 14.52 11.54
C LEU A 27 1.71 13.11 11.89
N VAL A 28 0.56 12.72 11.36
CA VAL A 28 0.05 11.34 11.39
C VAL A 28 -0.06 10.84 9.95
N GLN A 29 0.90 10.02 9.51
CA GLN A 29 0.87 9.42 8.19
C GLN A 29 0.03 8.13 8.20
N VAL A 30 -0.88 8.01 7.25
CA VAL A 30 -1.72 6.82 7.03
C VAL A 30 -1.64 6.37 5.58
N PRO A 31 -1.77 5.08 5.26
CA PRO A 31 -1.33 4.53 3.98
C PRO A 31 -2.13 5.01 2.75
N ARG A 32 -3.33 5.58 2.95
CA ARG A 32 -4.25 5.98 1.87
C ARG A 32 -5.35 6.93 2.32
N ALA A 33 -6.00 7.55 1.34
CA ALA A 33 -7.18 8.38 1.56
C ALA A 33 -8.43 7.51 1.85
N GLY A 34 -9.51 8.16 2.29
CA GLY A 34 -10.83 7.54 2.37
C GLY A 34 -11.20 6.93 3.73
N ALA A 35 -12.29 6.17 3.72
CA ALA A 35 -12.82 5.47 4.90
C ALA A 35 -12.45 3.99 4.91
N ALA A 36 -12.97 3.27 5.91
CA ALA A 36 -12.76 1.83 6.06
C ALA A 36 -13.02 1.06 4.74
N THR A 37 -12.13 0.12 4.40
CA THR A 37 -12.27 -0.69 3.17
C THR A 37 -12.71 -2.11 3.39
N GLY A 38 -12.80 -2.52 4.64
CA GLY A 38 -13.44 -3.75 5.05
C GLY A 38 -14.29 -3.49 6.28
N LEU A 39 -14.96 -4.52 6.73
CA LEU A 39 -15.62 -4.58 8.03
C LEU A 39 -15.15 -5.87 8.72
N ILE A 40 -14.92 -5.80 10.03
CA ILE A 40 -14.80 -6.97 10.90
C ILE A 40 -15.94 -6.93 11.92
N CYS A 41 -16.26 -8.09 12.48
CA CYS A 41 -17.18 -8.17 13.60
C CYS A 41 -16.60 -7.46 14.84
N ALA A 42 -17.40 -6.60 15.48
CA ALA A 42 -17.01 -5.93 16.72
C ALA A 42 -16.79 -6.91 17.89
N GLN A 43 -17.43 -8.08 17.85
CA GLN A 43 -17.43 -9.05 18.94
C GLN A 43 -16.31 -10.09 18.83
N CYS A 44 -16.10 -10.67 17.64
CA CYS A 44 -15.11 -11.74 17.43
C CYS A 44 -14.00 -11.41 16.43
N SER A 45 -13.96 -10.18 15.89
CA SER A 45 -12.97 -9.73 14.90
C SER A 45 -12.94 -10.49 13.57
N HIS A 46 -13.90 -11.37 13.31
CA HIS A 46 -14.00 -12.10 12.06
C HIS A 46 -14.29 -11.15 10.87
N PRO A 47 -13.61 -11.29 9.71
CA PRO A 47 -13.85 -10.47 8.53
C PRO A 47 -15.26 -10.63 7.96
N ILE A 48 -15.91 -9.53 7.60
CA ILE A 48 -17.24 -9.53 6.99
C ILE A 48 -17.12 -9.68 5.48
N ARG A 49 -17.68 -10.79 4.98
CA ARG A 49 -17.85 -11.11 3.55
C ARG A 49 -19.33 -11.13 3.21
N CYS A 50 -19.66 -10.80 1.98
CA CYS A 50 -21.05 -10.84 1.52
C CYS A 50 -21.52 -12.29 1.44
N SER A 51 -22.59 -12.62 2.17
CA SER A 51 -23.21 -13.95 2.15
C SER A 51 -23.74 -14.36 0.76
N ARG A 52 -24.08 -13.37 -0.08
CA ARG A 52 -24.63 -13.60 -1.42
C ARG A 52 -23.58 -13.90 -2.50
N CYS A 53 -22.42 -13.24 -2.46
CA CYS A 53 -21.42 -13.34 -3.54
C CYS A 53 -19.99 -13.58 -3.07
N GLY A 54 -19.74 -13.71 -1.78
CA GLY A 54 -18.39 -13.82 -1.20
C GLY A 54 -17.55 -12.53 -1.26
N GLY A 55 -18.04 -11.48 -1.95
CA GLY A 55 -17.34 -10.21 -2.11
C GLY A 55 -17.08 -9.48 -0.79
N GLY A 56 -16.01 -8.69 -0.73
CA GLY A 56 -15.70 -7.86 0.44
C GLY A 56 -16.79 -6.83 0.75
N VAL A 57 -17.04 -6.58 2.04
CA VAL A 57 -18.03 -5.61 2.53
C VAL A 57 -17.30 -4.41 3.14
N ARG A 58 -17.72 -3.19 2.79
CA ARG A 58 -17.17 -1.93 3.32
C ARG A 58 -18.32 -1.04 3.79
N PRO A 59 -18.09 -0.08 4.70
CA PRO A 59 -19.10 0.93 5.00
C PRO A 59 -19.39 1.82 3.78
N ASP A 60 -20.66 2.15 3.58
CA ASP A 60 -21.12 3.19 2.66
C ASP A 60 -20.87 4.60 3.23
N ARG A 61 -21.33 5.65 2.54
CA ARG A 61 -21.17 7.04 3.01
C ARG A 61 -21.91 7.32 4.33
N ALA A 62 -22.94 6.56 4.65
CA ALA A 62 -23.70 6.65 5.90
C ALA A 62 -23.18 5.67 6.97
N GLY A 63 -22.06 4.99 6.74
CA GLY A 63 -21.47 4.03 7.66
C GLY A 63 -22.10 2.63 7.64
N ARG A 64 -23.05 2.35 6.74
CA ARG A 64 -23.76 1.06 6.67
C ARG A 64 -22.94 0.03 5.87
N PRO A 65 -22.93 -1.24 6.28
CA PRO A 65 -22.25 -2.29 5.53
C PRO A 65 -22.83 -2.43 4.12
N ARG A 66 -21.98 -2.35 3.09
CA ARG A 66 -22.36 -2.53 1.68
C ARG A 66 -21.36 -3.41 0.95
N CYS A 67 -21.86 -4.43 0.27
CA CYS A 67 -21.03 -5.28 -0.59
C CYS A 67 -20.46 -4.45 -1.77
N ARG A 68 -19.17 -4.63 -2.06
CA ARG A 68 -18.50 -3.94 -3.17
C ARG A 68 -18.97 -4.41 -4.55
N LEU A 69 -19.42 -5.66 -4.65
CA LEU A 69 -19.75 -6.30 -5.92
C LEU A 69 -21.26 -6.25 -6.21
N CYS A 70 -22.07 -6.86 -5.35
CA CYS A 70 -23.52 -6.97 -5.59
C CYS A 70 -24.37 -5.95 -4.82
N HIS A 71 -23.73 -5.02 -4.10
CA HIS A 71 -24.37 -3.92 -3.37
C HIS A 71 -25.36 -4.29 -2.24
N GLU A 72 -25.36 -5.56 -1.81
CA GLU A 72 -26.14 -6.05 -0.68
C GLU A 72 -25.83 -5.25 0.60
N LEU A 73 -26.85 -4.98 1.41
CA LEU A 73 -26.77 -4.19 2.65
C LEU A 73 -26.92 -5.03 3.92
N ALA A 74 -27.65 -6.15 3.85
CA ALA A 74 -27.82 -7.04 4.99
C ALA A 74 -26.63 -7.99 5.13
N HIS A 75 -25.88 -7.87 6.22
CA HIS A 75 -24.75 -8.74 6.53
C HIS A 75 -24.79 -9.14 8.01
N ALA A 76 -24.31 -10.35 8.31
CA ALA A 76 -24.10 -10.87 9.65
C ALA A 76 -22.71 -11.51 9.73
N CYS A 77 -22.11 -11.56 10.92
CA CYS A 77 -20.85 -12.24 11.12
C CYS A 77 -21.01 -13.76 10.92
N ALA A 78 -20.25 -14.36 9.99
CA ALA A 78 -20.29 -15.81 9.74
C ALA A 78 -19.77 -16.65 10.93
N SER A 79 -19.00 -16.05 11.83
CA SER A 79 -18.43 -16.74 12.99
C SER A 79 -19.31 -16.67 14.25
N CYS A 80 -20.02 -15.57 14.50
CA CYS A 80 -20.80 -15.39 15.73
C CYS A 80 -22.22 -14.84 15.55
N GLY A 81 -22.66 -14.55 14.32
CA GLY A 81 -24.00 -14.05 14.03
C GLY A 81 -24.26 -12.57 14.38
N ALA A 82 -23.29 -11.85 14.94
CA ALA A 82 -23.45 -10.45 15.31
C ALA A 82 -23.57 -9.53 14.08
N HIS A 83 -24.24 -8.39 14.28
CA HIS A 83 -24.50 -7.37 13.24
C HIS A 83 -23.72 -6.06 13.48
N ASP A 84 -23.05 -5.94 14.63
CA ASP A 84 -22.17 -4.82 14.92
C ASP A 84 -20.82 -5.03 14.25
N PHE A 85 -20.48 -4.10 13.36
CA PHE A 85 -19.28 -4.16 12.56
C PHE A 85 -18.39 -2.94 12.79
N VAL A 86 -17.10 -3.19 12.91
CA VAL A 86 -16.07 -2.16 12.95
C VAL A 86 -15.41 -2.13 11.59
N GLY A 87 -15.36 -0.95 10.97
CA GLY A 87 -14.61 -0.79 9.73
C GLY A 87 -13.14 -1.17 9.94
N VAL A 88 -12.53 -1.82 8.96
CA VAL A 88 -11.09 -2.13 8.96
C VAL A 88 -10.40 -1.54 7.73
N GLY A 89 -9.11 -1.27 7.92
CA GLY A 89 -8.30 -0.49 7.01
C GLY A 89 -8.72 0.96 7.05
N ALA A 90 -8.18 1.75 7.96
CA ALA A 90 -8.48 3.18 7.97
C ALA A 90 -7.79 3.89 6.80
N GLY A 91 -8.48 4.86 6.24
CA GLY A 91 -7.83 5.92 5.51
C GLY A 91 -7.72 7.17 6.39
N SER A 92 -7.23 8.25 5.80
CA SER A 92 -7.07 9.55 6.45
C SER A 92 -8.35 10.07 7.11
N ARG A 93 -9.52 9.91 6.50
CA ARG A 93 -10.79 10.40 7.06
C ARG A 93 -11.11 9.78 8.42
N ARG A 94 -11.07 8.45 8.52
CA ARG A 94 -11.37 7.75 9.78
C ARG A 94 -10.35 8.07 10.87
N SER A 95 -9.08 8.14 10.48
CA SER A 95 -8.00 8.48 11.42
C SER A 95 -8.19 9.88 11.99
N ALA A 96 -8.55 10.84 11.14
CA ALA A 96 -8.87 12.19 11.56
C ALA A 96 -10.08 12.22 12.50
N GLU A 97 -11.16 11.47 12.23
CA GLU A 97 -12.33 11.39 13.11
C GLU A 97 -11.98 10.77 14.49
N GLU A 98 -11.17 9.70 14.51
CA GLU A 98 -10.69 9.07 15.75
C GLU A 98 -9.80 10.03 16.57
N LEU A 99 -8.88 10.74 15.90
CA LEU A 99 -8.00 11.71 16.54
C LEU A 99 -8.76 12.96 17.01
N GLN A 100 -9.72 13.46 16.23
CA GLN A 100 -10.53 14.62 16.62
C GLN A 100 -11.35 14.35 17.88
N LYS A 101 -11.86 13.13 18.04
CA LYS A 101 -12.56 12.70 19.27
C LYS A 101 -11.61 12.64 20.47
N ALA A 102 -10.36 12.21 20.26
CA ALA A 102 -9.35 12.11 21.33
C ALA A 102 -8.73 13.47 21.71
N PHE A 103 -8.71 14.42 20.77
CA PHE A 103 -8.11 15.75 20.92
C PHE A 103 -9.12 16.85 20.54
N PRO A 104 -10.23 17.02 21.29
CA PRO A 104 -11.31 17.93 20.90
C PRO A 104 -10.91 19.41 20.87
N ALA A 105 -9.85 19.79 21.59
CA ALA A 105 -9.35 21.17 21.65
C ALA A 105 -8.27 21.48 20.60
N VAL A 106 -7.88 20.49 19.78
CA VAL A 106 -6.79 20.61 18.80
C VAL A 106 -7.38 20.51 17.40
N ALA A 107 -6.90 21.35 16.49
CA ALA A 107 -7.29 21.27 15.08
C ALA A 107 -6.74 19.98 14.46
N VAL A 108 -7.62 19.18 13.86
CA VAL A 108 -7.22 18.02 13.05
C VAL A 108 -7.40 18.35 11.57
N ILE A 109 -6.27 18.51 10.88
CA ILE A 109 -6.19 18.89 9.46
C ILE A 109 -5.99 17.62 8.64
N ARG A 110 -6.69 17.52 7.51
CA ARG A 110 -6.48 16.43 6.54
C ARG A 110 -5.78 16.98 5.30
N SER A 111 -4.78 16.24 4.82
CA SER A 111 -4.13 16.49 3.54
C SER A 111 -4.02 15.18 2.78
N ASP A 112 -4.91 14.96 1.82
CA ASP A 112 -5.02 13.72 1.07
C ASP A 112 -5.79 13.95 -0.25
N ALA A 113 -5.86 12.94 -1.10
CA ALA A 113 -6.54 13.05 -2.40
C ALA A 113 -8.04 13.39 -2.31
N ASP A 114 -8.73 13.07 -1.21
CA ASP A 114 -10.16 13.34 -1.03
C ASP A 114 -10.42 14.73 -0.42
N SER A 115 -9.55 15.22 0.49
CA SER A 115 -9.70 16.54 1.13
C SER A 115 -9.00 17.67 0.39
N GLY A 116 -8.14 17.35 -0.57
CA GLY A 116 -7.17 18.27 -1.16
C GLY A 116 -5.80 18.12 -0.48
N VAL A 117 -4.74 18.27 -1.29
CA VAL A 117 -3.35 18.25 -0.84
C VAL A 117 -2.94 19.68 -0.52
N LEU A 118 -2.47 19.90 0.71
CA LEU A 118 -1.98 21.21 1.16
C LEU A 118 -0.47 21.30 0.95
N ASP A 119 0.01 22.44 0.45
CA ASP A 119 1.44 22.65 0.20
C ASP A 119 2.22 23.01 1.47
N THR A 120 1.66 23.88 2.30
CA THR A 120 2.29 24.44 3.50
C THR A 120 1.25 24.73 4.57
N ILE A 121 1.60 24.55 5.84
CA ILE A 121 0.83 25.04 6.99
C ILE A 121 1.73 25.85 7.92
N ASP A 122 1.13 26.60 8.85
CA ASP A 122 1.89 27.27 9.91
C ASP A 122 2.38 26.30 10.99
N ALA A 123 3.30 26.77 11.84
CA ALA A 123 3.91 25.96 12.90
C ALA A 123 3.06 25.90 14.19
N ARG A 124 1.76 26.24 14.15
CA ARG A 124 0.92 26.15 15.35
C ARG A 124 0.59 24.69 15.69
N PRO A 125 0.36 24.36 16.97
CA PRO A 125 -0.06 23.03 17.38
C PRO A 125 -1.34 22.58 16.66
N ALA A 126 -1.20 21.55 15.84
CA ALA A 126 -2.28 20.89 15.11
C ALA A 126 -1.88 19.44 14.84
N ILE A 127 -2.88 18.58 14.61
CA ILE A 127 -2.65 17.22 14.14
C ILE A 127 -2.91 17.20 12.63
N VAL A 128 -1.91 16.87 11.83
CA VAL A 128 -2.05 16.73 10.38
C VAL A 128 -2.15 15.24 10.05
N VAL A 129 -3.29 14.81 9.53
CA VAL A 129 -3.47 13.46 9.00
C VAL A 129 -3.23 13.48 7.51
N ALA A 130 -2.13 12.88 7.07
CA ALA A 130 -1.72 12.90 5.67
C ALA A 130 -1.50 11.50 5.10
N THR A 131 -1.63 11.40 3.78
CA THR A 131 -1.22 10.22 3.02
C THR A 131 0.19 10.40 2.47
N PRO A 132 0.93 9.32 2.16
CA PRO A 132 2.27 9.42 1.58
C PRO A 132 2.31 10.35 0.35
N GLY A 133 3.14 11.39 0.43
CA GLY A 133 3.32 12.39 -0.62
C GLY A 133 2.36 13.59 -0.52
N SER A 134 1.47 13.61 0.46
CA SER A 134 0.58 14.76 0.74
C SER A 134 0.88 15.43 2.08
N GLU A 135 2.05 15.18 2.65
CA GLU A 135 2.53 15.86 3.86
C GLU A 135 2.85 17.34 3.57
N PRO A 136 2.10 18.30 4.14
CA PRO A 136 2.37 19.72 3.94
C PRO A 136 3.70 20.11 4.58
N ARG A 137 4.41 21.08 3.99
CA ARG A 137 5.61 21.66 4.62
C ARG A 137 5.23 22.50 5.84
N VAL A 138 6.05 22.43 6.87
CA VAL A 138 5.95 23.27 8.08
C VAL A 138 7.28 23.99 8.26
N PRO A 139 7.31 25.33 8.45
CA PRO A 139 8.52 26.01 8.88
C PRO A 139 9.06 25.39 10.18
N GLY A 140 10.31 24.90 10.16
CA GLY A 140 10.92 24.21 11.31
C GLY A 140 10.57 22.72 11.45
N GLY A 141 9.68 22.18 10.59
CA GLY A 141 9.29 20.78 10.59
C GLY A 141 8.23 20.41 11.63
N TYR A 142 7.71 19.19 11.52
CA TYR A 142 6.78 18.61 12.50
C TYR A 142 7.51 18.21 13.79
N ALA A 143 6.92 18.50 14.96
CA ALA A 143 7.50 18.17 16.26
C ALA A 143 7.35 16.68 16.64
N ALA A 144 6.45 15.95 15.97
CA ALA A 144 6.36 14.51 16.09
C ALA A 144 5.77 13.89 14.83
N LEU A 145 6.10 12.61 14.61
CA LEU A 145 5.58 11.78 13.53
C LEU A 145 5.00 10.47 14.08
N LEU A 146 3.76 10.19 13.72
CA LEU A 146 3.10 8.91 13.96
C LEU A 146 2.76 8.26 12.62
N VAL A 147 3.26 7.05 12.38
CA VAL A 147 2.90 6.26 11.19
C VAL A 147 1.99 5.11 11.61
N LEU A 148 0.79 5.05 11.03
CA LEU A 148 -0.24 4.06 11.33
C LEU A 148 -0.51 3.11 10.16
N ASP A 149 -1.14 1.97 10.46
CA ASP A 149 -1.60 0.96 9.48
C ASP A 149 -0.49 0.54 8.50
N THR A 150 0.71 0.31 9.03
CA THR A 150 1.93 -0.03 8.27
C THR A 150 1.79 -1.34 7.51
N ASP A 151 1.01 -2.27 8.06
CA ASP A 151 0.62 -3.54 7.46
C ASP A 151 -0.04 -3.36 6.10
N VAL A 152 -0.80 -2.27 5.88
CA VAL A 152 -1.47 -2.02 4.60
C VAL A 152 -0.46 -1.82 3.46
N LEU A 153 0.66 -1.14 3.72
CA LEU A 153 1.71 -0.96 2.71
C LEU A 153 2.51 -2.24 2.51
N LEU A 154 2.79 -2.96 3.59
CA LEU A 154 3.61 -4.17 3.58
C LEU A 154 2.89 -5.40 3.05
N ALA A 155 1.57 -5.48 3.21
CA ALA A 155 0.74 -6.58 2.70
C ALA A 155 0.42 -6.45 1.20
N ARG A 156 0.87 -5.38 0.53
CA ARG A 156 0.73 -5.25 -0.93
C ARG A 156 1.49 -6.40 -1.57
N SER A 157 0.82 -7.13 -2.46
CA SER A 157 1.40 -8.20 -3.28
C SER A 157 2.34 -7.68 -4.37
N ALA A 158 3.10 -6.62 -4.10
CA ALA A 158 3.98 -5.96 -5.04
C ALA A 158 5.43 -6.26 -4.70
N LEU A 159 6.27 -6.51 -5.72
CA LEU A 159 7.69 -6.80 -5.56
C LEU A 159 8.43 -5.71 -4.75
N ARG A 160 7.97 -4.46 -4.89
CA ARG A 160 8.58 -3.27 -4.27
C ARG A 160 7.84 -2.80 -3.01
N ALA A 161 6.92 -3.60 -2.45
CA ALA A 161 6.12 -3.18 -1.29
C ALA A 161 6.98 -2.73 -0.10
N ARG A 162 8.01 -3.52 0.25
CA ARG A 162 8.93 -3.24 1.36
C ARG A 162 9.78 -1.99 1.09
N GLU A 163 10.37 -1.90 -0.09
CA GLU A 163 11.15 -0.76 -0.57
C GLU A 163 10.33 0.54 -0.56
N GLU A 164 9.10 0.47 -1.05
CA GLU A 164 8.18 1.61 -1.12
C GLU A 164 7.70 2.04 0.27
N ALA A 165 7.46 1.10 1.18
CA ALA A 165 7.16 1.41 2.58
C ALA A 165 8.32 2.16 3.24
N ALA A 166 9.55 1.67 3.10
CA ALA A 166 10.75 2.34 3.62
C ALA A 166 10.87 3.76 3.06
N ARG A 167 10.76 3.91 1.73
CA ARG A 167 10.84 5.22 1.05
C ARG A 167 9.79 6.20 1.57
N ARG A 168 8.53 5.77 1.73
CA ARG A 168 7.42 6.62 2.20
C ARG A 168 7.59 7.04 3.65
N TRP A 169 8.06 6.14 4.52
CA TRP A 169 8.27 6.44 5.92
C TRP A 169 9.48 7.35 6.14
N MET A 170 10.56 7.16 5.38
CA MET A 170 11.68 8.09 5.37
C MET A 170 11.29 9.48 4.88
N ALA A 171 10.46 9.57 3.84
CA ALA A 171 9.96 10.85 3.35
C ALA A 171 9.16 11.61 4.41
N ALA A 172 8.39 10.89 5.24
CA ALA A 172 7.69 11.48 6.38
C ALA A 172 8.65 11.94 7.48
N VAL A 173 9.71 11.18 7.77
CA VAL A 173 10.76 11.60 8.72
C VAL A 173 11.47 12.86 8.20
N ALA A 174 11.71 12.96 6.89
CA ALA A 174 12.42 14.10 6.31
C ALA A 174 11.68 15.45 6.42
N VAL A 175 10.41 15.47 6.79
CA VAL A 175 9.64 16.71 7.03
C VAL A 175 9.49 17.05 8.52
N THR A 176 10.09 16.27 9.42
CA THR A 176 10.07 16.54 10.87
C THR A 176 11.20 17.50 11.28
N SER A 177 11.11 18.07 12.48
CA SER A 177 12.24 18.76 13.10
C SER A 177 13.32 17.75 13.56
N ASP A 178 14.51 18.23 13.89
CA ASP A 178 15.63 17.38 14.34
C ASP A 178 15.36 16.72 15.71
N GLU A 179 14.59 17.40 16.57
CA GLU A 179 14.19 16.91 17.89
C GLU A 179 12.90 16.07 17.88
N ALA A 180 12.32 15.83 16.69
CA ALA A 180 11.02 15.22 16.58
C ALA A 180 10.99 13.78 17.09
N THR A 181 9.98 13.46 17.91
CA THR A 181 9.73 12.06 18.29
C THR A 181 8.95 11.35 17.19
N THR A 182 9.52 10.25 16.66
CA THR A 182 8.89 9.43 15.62
C THR A 182 8.46 8.07 16.18
N MET A 183 7.23 7.65 15.88
CA MET A 183 6.72 6.31 16.20
C MET A 183 6.10 5.64 14.97
N LEU A 184 6.59 4.44 14.68
CA LEU A 184 6.06 3.54 13.66
C LEU A 184 5.24 2.44 14.35
N VAL A 185 3.93 2.38 14.08
CA VAL A 185 3.07 1.30 14.61
C VAL A 185 3.13 0.12 13.65
N ALA A 186 4.02 -0.83 13.93
CA ALA A 186 4.28 -2.02 13.11
C ALA A 186 4.75 -3.21 13.99
N PRO A 187 4.62 -4.46 13.51
CA PRO A 187 5.32 -5.60 14.10
C PRO A 187 6.84 -5.37 14.13
N GLN A 188 7.47 -5.62 15.27
CA GLN A 188 8.88 -5.28 15.50
C GLN A 188 9.86 -6.20 14.80
N ASP A 189 9.46 -7.41 14.44
CA ASP A 189 10.28 -8.45 13.81
C ASP A 189 10.50 -8.22 12.30
N LEU A 190 9.83 -7.23 11.71
CA LEU A 190 9.93 -6.95 10.28
C LEU A 190 11.29 -6.32 9.91
N PRO A 191 11.99 -6.83 8.88
CA PRO A 191 13.31 -6.30 8.49
C PRO A 191 13.31 -4.80 8.18
N VAL A 192 12.27 -4.29 7.52
CA VAL A 192 12.13 -2.86 7.20
C VAL A 192 11.99 -1.98 8.45
N VAL A 193 11.30 -2.48 9.48
CA VAL A 193 11.16 -1.76 10.76
C VAL A 193 12.51 -1.69 11.46
N GLN A 194 13.23 -2.81 11.53
CA GLN A 194 14.57 -2.87 12.12
C GLN A 194 15.59 -2.02 11.36
N ALA A 195 15.48 -1.94 10.04
CA ALA A 195 16.35 -1.10 9.22
C ALA A 195 16.12 0.39 9.51
N LEU A 196 14.87 0.84 9.63
CA LEU A 196 14.56 2.23 9.91
C LEU A 196 14.99 2.66 11.31
N VAL A 197 14.73 1.82 12.32
CA VAL A 197 15.15 2.10 13.71
C VAL A 197 16.66 2.24 13.83
N ARG A 198 17.44 1.45 13.08
CA ARG A 198 18.90 1.48 13.09
C ARG A 198 19.53 2.42 12.06
N ASN A 199 18.70 3.08 11.25
CA ASN A 199 19.14 3.82 10.06
C ASN A 199 20.06 2.99 9.13
N ASP A 200 19.77 1.70 8.98
CA ASP A 200 20.55 0.74 8.19
C ASP A 200 19.76 0.27 6.96
N LEU A 201 19.45 1.24 6.10
CA LEU A 201 18.71 1.02 4.86
C LEU A 201 19.57 0.38 3.77
N ALA A 202 20.88 0.50 3.87
CA ALA A 202 21.82 -0.14 2.97
C ALA A 202 21.74 -1.67 3.10
N SER A 203 21.72 -2.20 4.33
CA SER A 203 21.57 -3.64 4.55
C SER A 203 20.19 -4.15 4.12
N LEU A 204 19.13 -3.35 4.33
CA LEU A 204 17.79 -3.67 3.83
C LEU A 204 17.79 -3.79 2.30
N ALA A 205 18.39 -2.82 1.60
CA ALA A 205 18.47 -2.83 0.15
C ALA A 205 19.28 -4.01 -0.40
N GLU A 206 20.38 -4.38 0.27
CA GLU A 206 21.19 -5.53 -0.12
C GLU A 206 20.43 -6.86 0.09
N MET A 207 19.71 -6.99 1.21
CA MET A 207 18.85 -8.14 1.46
C MET A 207 17.74 -8.26 0.40
N ASP A 208 17.03 -7.16 0.10
CA ASP A 208 16.01 -7.12 -0.95
C ASP A 208 16.63 -7.47 -2.33
N ARG A 209 17.83 -6.99 -2.63
CA ARG A 209 18.54 -7.30 -3.89
C ARG A 209 18.86 -8.78 -4.00
N GLN A 210 19.32 -9.41 -2.92
CA GLN A 210 19.63 -10.84 -2.88
C GLN A 210 18.38 -11.70 -3.02
N GLU A 211 17.31 -11.39 -2.28
CA GLU A 211 16.00 -12.06 -2.38
C GLU A 211 15.47 -11.98 -3.83
N ARG A 212 15.53 -10.80 -4.45
CA ARG A 212 15.09 -10.62 -5.84
C ARG A 212 15.96 -11.36 -6.84
N ALA A 213 17.28 -11.43 -6.62
CA ALA A 213 18.17 -12.20 -7.49
C ALA A 213 17.84 -13.71 -7.45
N GLN A 214 17.56 -14.25 -6.26
CA GLN A 214 17.15 -15.65 -6.08
C GLN A 214 15.78 -15.94 -6.70
N ALA A 215 14.86 -14.96 -6.68
CA ALA A 215 13.54 -15.06 -7.28
C ALA A 215 13.50 -14.76 -8.79
N HIS A 216 14.66 -14.55 -9.43
CA HIS A 216 14.77 -14.13 -10.84
C HIS A 216 14.02 -12.83 -11.17
N MET A 217 14.00 -11.91 -10.20
CA MET A 217 13.28 -10.64 -10.29
C MET A 217 14.22 -9.44 -10.51
N PRO A 218 13.70 -8.31 -11.04
CA PRO A 218 14.47 -7.07 -11.16
C PRO A 218 15.03 -6.58 -9.82
N PRO A 219 16.24 -5.99 -9.77
CA PRO A 219 17.06 -5.54 -10.90
C PRO A 219 18.11 -6.57 -11.37
N ALA A 220 18.22 -7.74 -10.74
CA ALA A 220 19.19 -8.78 -11.14
C ALA A 220 18.81 -9.43 -12.48
N PHE A 221 17.51 -9.49 -12.75
CA PHE A 221 16.92 -9.92 -14.01
C PHE A 221 16.22 -8.76 -14.71
N ARG A 222 16.14 -8.83 -16.04
CA ARG A 222 15.17 -8.05 -16.82
C ARG A 222 13.86 -8.79 -16.85
N CYS A 223 12.77 -8.04 -16.77
CA CYS A 223 11.43 -8.58 -16.84
C CYS A 223 10.68 -7.91 -17.99
N VAL A 224 10.02 -8.68 -18.84
CA VAL A 224 9.11 -8.16 -19.87
C VAL A 224 7.72 -8.70 -19.59
N ARG A 225 6.77 -7.81 -19.33
CA ARG A 225 5.36 -8.16 -19.16
C ARG A 225 4.63 -8.11 -20.48
N LEU A 226 3.87 -9.16 -20.76
CA LEU A 226 2.96 -9.28 -21.88
C LEU A 226 1.52 -9.22 -21.37
N ARG A 227 0.66 -8.42 -21.99
CA ARG A 227 -0.79 -8.39 -21.72
C ARG A 227 -1.59 -8.39 -23.01
N GLY A 228 -2.68 -9.12 -23.05
CA GLY A 228 -3.59 -9.17 -24.20
C GLY A 228 -4.67 -10.23 -24.03
N THR A 229 -5.37 -10.56 -25.11
CA THR A 229 -6.31 -11.70 -25.07
C THR A 229 -5.54 -13.01 -24.87
N SER A 230 -6.17 -14.02 -24.25
CA SER A 230 -5.53 -15.31 -23.98
C SER A 230 -5.00 -15.99 -25.24
N SER A 231 -5.71 -15.85 -26.37
CA SER A 231 -5.25 -16.35 -27.67
C SER A 231 -4.05 -15.58 -28.21
N ALA A 232 -4.03 -14.24 -28.09
CA ALA A 232 -2.94 -13.42 -28.60
C ALA A 232 -1.65 -13.63 -27.80
N VAL A 233 -1.75 -13.73 -26.46
CA VAL A 233 -0.60 -14.01 -25.58
C VAL A 233 -0.07 -15.43 -25.83
N SER A 234 -0.95 -16.43 -25.95
CA SER A 234 -0.52 -17.80 -26.25
C SER A 234 0.20 -17.92 -27.59
N GLU A 235 -0.32 -17.26 -28.64
CA GLU A 235 0.33 -17.22 -29.95
C GLU A 235 1.67 -16.47 -29.90
N TRP A 236 1.76 -15.39 -29.13
CA TRP A 236 3.01 -14.65 -28.92
C TRP A 236 4.07 -15.55 -28.27
N LEU A 237 3.70 -16.25 -27.19
CA LEU A 237 4.60 -17.13 -26.44
C LEU A 237 5.09 -18.31 -27.26
N ALA A 238 4.30 -18.81 -28.22
CA ALA A 238 4.71 -19.89 -29.11
C ALA A 238 5.91 -19.52 -30.00
N ALA A 239 6.18 -18.23 -30.23
CA ALA A 239 7.30 -17.73 -31.02
C ALA A 239 8.53 -17.35 -30.18
N TYR A 240 8.45 -17.46 -28.85
CA TYR A 240 9.50 -17.07 -27.92
C TYR A 240 10.16 -18.28 -27.26
N SER A 241 11.49 -18.26 -27.19
CA SER A 241 12.28 -19.25 -26.46
C SER A 241 13.02 -18.56 -25.31
N GLY A 242 12.68 -18.91 -24.08
CA GLY A 242 13.32 -18.34 -22.89
C GLY A 242 12.56 -18.70 -21.62
N GLU A 243 12.96 -18.11 -20.51
CA GLU A 243 12.26 -18.27 -19.24
C GLU A 243 10.96 -17.45 -19.25
N VAL A 244 9.85 -18.09 -18.90
CA VAL A 244 8.50 -17.51 -18.90
C VAL A 244 7.80 -17.88 -17.60
N LEU A 245 7.16 -16.90 -16.95
CA LEU A 245 6.18 -17.11 -15.90
C LEU A 245 4.77 -16.81 -16.44
N GLY A 246 3.85 -17.75 -16.30
CA GLY A 246 2.51 -17.68 -16.89
C GLY A 246 2.36 -18.51 -18.17
N PRO A 247 1.34 -18.26 -19.00
CA PRO A 247 0.35 -17.19 -18.86
C PRO A 247 -0.61 -17.40 -17.68
N LEU A 248 -1.04 -16.30 -17.08
CA LEU A 248 -2.06 -16.24 -16.02
C LEU A 248 -3.29 -15.52 -16.57
N GLU A 249 -4.46 -16.12 -16.39
CA GLU A 249 -5.72 -15.46 -16.74
C GLU A 249 -6.02 -14.33 -15.76
N THR A 250 -6.43 -13.18 -16.31
CA THR A 250 -6.79 -11.96 -15.57
C THR A 250 -8.21 -11.52 -15.97
N THR A 251 -8.76 -10.53 -15.28
CA THR A 251 -10.09 -9.98 -15.64
C THR A 251 -10.12 -9.37 -17.04
N ASP A 252 -8.98 -8.89 -17.53
CA ASP A 252 -8.85 -8.17 -18.80
C ASP A 252 -8.20 -9.01 -19.91
N GLY A 253 -8.00 -10.32 -19.69
CA GLY A 253 -7.41 -11.25 -20.65
C GLY A 253 -6.37 -12.15 -20.01
N SER A 254 -5.14 -12.12 -20.51
CA SER A 254 -4.05 -13.01 -20.08
C SER A 254 -2.75 -12.22 -19.95
N GLU A 255 -1.92 -12.60 -18.97
CA GLU A 255 -0.65 -11.95 -18.66
C GLU A 255 0.48 -12.98 -18.57
N ALA A 256 1.66 -12.66 -19.10
CA ALA A 256 2.87 -13.46 -18.90
C ALA A 256 4.08 -12.57 -18.65
N LEU A 257 5.08 -13.09 -17.94
CA LEU A 257 6.36 -12.44 -17.72
C LEU A 257 7.47 -13.22 -18.39
N LEU A 258 8.34 -12.54 -19.14
CA LEU A 258 9.56 -13.08 -19.69
C LEU A 258 10.72 -12.63 -18.81
N LEU A 259 11.59 -13.56 -18.44
CA LEU A 259 12.70 -13.29 -17.55
C LEU A 259 14.02 -13.58 -18.25
N SER A 260 15.02 -12.72 -17.98
CA SER A 260 16.38 -12.98 -18.41
C SER A 260 17.38 -12.35 -17.45
N PRO A 261 18.48 -13.05 -17.10
CA PRO A 261 19.59 -12.44 -16.37
C PRO A 261 20.03 -11.14 -17.05
N ARG A 262 20.32 -10.11 -16.25
CA ARG A 262 20.56 -8.76 -16.77
C ARG A 262 21.72 -8.68 -17.76
N ASP A 263 22.72 -9.54 -17.62
CA ASP A 263 23.88 -9.65 -18.52
C ASP A 263 23.55 -10.27 -19.89
N ARG A 264 22.46 -11.04 -19.99
CA ARG A 264 22.00 -11.72 -21.23
C ARG A 264 20.73 -11.13 -21.82
N ALA A 265 20.10 -10.19 -21.15
CA ALA A 265 18.79 -9.67 -21.52
C ALA A 265 18.74 -8.94 -22.87
N SER A 266 19.87 -8.49 -23.42
CA SER A 266 19.91 -7.90 -24.76
C SER A 266 19.35 -8.85 -25.84
N GLY A 267 19.65 -10.16 -25.73
CA GLY A 267 19.10 -11.17 -26.63
C GLY A 267 17.58 -11.31 -26.51
N MET A 268 17.08 -11.40 -25.29
CA MET A 268 15.63 -11.42 -25.02
C MET A 268 14.92 -10.20 -25.62
N LEU A 269 15.49 -9.00 -25.44
CA LEU A 269 14.87 -7.76 -25.95
C LEU A 269 14.86 -7.71 -27.49
N HIS A 270 15.91 -8.23 -28.14
CA HIS A 270 15.93 -8.39 -29.60
C HIS A 270 14.85 -9.36 -30.07
N ASP A 271 14.67 -10.51 -29.41
CA ASP A 271 13.61 -11.46 -29.73
C ASP A 271 12.22 -10.87 -29.53
N VAL A 272 12.00 -10.15 -28.42
CA VAL A 272 10.74 -9.44 -28.16
C VAL A 272 10.41 -8.45 -29.29
N GLN A 273 11.38 -7.65 -29.71
CA GLN A 273 11.19 -6.68 -30.81
C GLN A 273 10.89 -7.38 -32.14
N ARG A 274 11.63 -8.45 -32.46
CA ARG A 274 11.42 -9.25 -33.67
C ARG A 274 10.01 -9.85 -33.71
N ILE A 275 9.58 -10.50 -32.62
CA ILE A 275 8.26 -11.12 -32.52
C ILE A 275 7.15 -10.07 -32.65
N GLN A 276 7.27 -8.92 -31.99
CA GLN A 276 6.30 -7.82 -32.13
C GLN A 276 6.22 -7.29 -33.56
N ALA A 277 7.36 -7.12 -34.24
CA ALA A 277 7.39 -6.66 -35.62
C ALA A 277 6.74 -7.67 -36.58
N ASP A 278 7.03 -8.96 -36.42
CA ASP A 278 6.47 -10.02 -37.27
C ASP A 278 4.96 -10.16 -37.08
N ARG A 279 4.47 -10.10 -35.83
CA ARG A 279 3.04 -10.09 -35.50
C ARG A 279 2.32 -8.88 -36.11
N SER A 280 2.92 -7.70 -36.00
CA SER A 280 2.36 -6.46 -36.56
C SER A 280 2.23 -6.53 -38.08
N LYS A 281 3.28 -7.01 -38.78
CA LYS A 281 3.24 -7.23 -40.24
C LYS A 281 2.16 -8.24 -40.66
N ALA A 282 1.94 -9.26 -39.85
CA ALA A 282 0.92 -10.28 -40.10
C ALA A 282 -0.51 -9.87 -39.68
N GLY A 283 -0.71 -8.62 -39.22
CA GLY A 283 -2.03 -8.11 -38.82
C GLY A 283 -2.64 -8.84 -37.61
N ARG A 284 -1.81 -9.42 -36.73
CA ARG A 284 -2.27 -10.16 -35.55
C ARG A 284 -2.82 -9.21 -34.49
N PRO A 285 -3.73 -9.67 -33.61
CA PRO A 285 -4.22 -8.88 -32.49
C PRO A 285 -3.07 -8.33 -31.62
N PRO A 286 -3.18 -7.09 -31.11
CA PRO A 286 -2.12 -6.45 -30.35
C PRO A 286 -1.87 -7.18 -29.01
N VAL A 287 -0.59 -7.23 -28.62
CA VAL A 287 -0.13 -7.63 -27.29
C VAL A 287 0.65 -6.44 -26.73
N GLU A 288 0.23 -5.94 -25.58
CA GLU A 288 0.96 -4.93 -24.82
C GLU A 288 2.25 -5.57 -24.30
N VAL A 289 3.38 -4.91 -24.55
CA VAL A 289 4.70 -5.35 -24.10
C VAL A 289 5.31 -4.24 -23.27
N ARG A 290 5.63 -4.53 -22.01
CA ARG A 290 6.23 -3.57 -21.09
C ARG A 290 7.53 -4.13 -20.51
N VAL A 291 8.63 -3.41 -20.75
CA VAL A 291 9.95 -3.76 -20.20
C VAL A 291 10.10 -3.16 -18.81
N ASP A 292 10.62 -3.96 -17.89
CA ASP A 292 10.84 -3.67 -16.47
C ASP A 292 9.69 -2.87 -15.82
N PRO A 293 8.46 -3.42 -15.81
CA PRO A 293 7.34 -2.75 -15.15
C PRO A 293 7.65 -2.54 -13.66
N VAL A 294 7.42 -1.30 -13.19
CA VAL A 294 7.63 -0.92 -11.78
C VAL A 294 6.51 -1.42 -10.86
N ASP A 295 5.39 -1.80 -11.46
CA ASP A 295 4.12 -2.22 -10.87
C ASP A 295 3.94 -3.76 -10.88
N LEU A 296 5.05 -4.52 -10.82
CA LEU A 296 4.98 -5.99 -10.75
C LEU A 296 4.25 -6.44 -9.47
N GLY A 297 3.12 -7.14 -9.67
CA GLY A 297 2.25 -7.61 -8.59
C GLY A 297 1.27 -6.55 -8.07
N GLU A 298 1.26 -5.35 -8.65
CA GLU A 298 0.21 -4.37 -8.43
C GLU A 298 -0.95 -4.66 -9.40
N GLY A 299 -1.98 -5.35 -8.90
CA GLY A 299 -3.23 -5.67 -9.59
C GLY A 299 -4.42 -5.57 -8.64
#